data_AF-A0A705VT94-F1
#
_entry.id   AF-A0A705VT94-F1
#
_cell.length_a   1.000
_cell.length_b   1.000
_cell.length_c   1.000
_cell.angle_alpha   90.00
_cell.angle_beta   90.00
_cell.angle_gamma   90.00
#
_symmetry.space_group_name_H-M   'P 1'
#
loop_
_entity.id
_entity.type
_entity.pdbx_description
1 polymer ?
#
loop_
_entity_poly.entity_id
_entity_poly.type
_entity_poly.pdbx_seq_one_letter_code
_entity_poly.pdbx_strand_id
1 'polypeptide(L)'
;RLRQQNHELFRFGDYIPLRAVGQRADKVIAYARVNHDDALIVVAPRLVFAECDGLLSQSHSGFWSGTDIIIPGQLNQHRYRNVLTQERLMPGERLSLASHQGGVLVLMSD
;
A
#
# COMPACT_ATOMS: atom_id res chain seq x y z
N ARG A 1 8.77 -9.48 -12.48
CA ARG A 1 8.32 -9.09 -13.84
C ARG A 1 7.72 -7.67 -13.87
N LEU A 2 6.85 -7.29 -12.92
CA LEU A 2 6.22 -5.96 -12.83
C LEU A 2 7.10 -4.77 -13.26
N ARG A 3 8.27 -4.59 -12.63
CA ARG A 3 9.20 -3.50 -12.96
C ARG A 3 9.70 -3.50 -14.41
N GLN A 4 9.93 -4.67 -14.99
CA GLN A 4 10.39 -4.80 -16.37
C GLN A 4 9.26 -4.51 -17.35
N GLN A 5 8.03 -4.88 -17.01
CA GLN A 5 6.85 -4.67 -17.85
C GLN A 5 6.40 -3.21 -17.86
N ASN A 6 6.55 -2.49 -16.73
CA ASN A 6 6.15 -1.09 -16.58
C ASN A 6 7.37 -0.16 -16.51
N HIS A 7 8.32 -0.33 -17.43
CA HIS A 7 9.64 0.30 -17.34
C HIS A 7 9.59 1.84 -17.27
N GLU A 8 8.66 2.50 -17.98
CA GLU A 8 8.51 3.96 -17.91
C GLU A 8 8.12 4.42 -16.51
N LEU A 9 7.10 3.79 -15.90
CA LEU A 9 6.66 4.10 -14.55
C LEU A 9 7.77 3.95 -13.50
N PHE A 10 8.58 2.89 -13.61
CA PHE A 10 9.65 2.65 -12.63
C PHE A 10 10.90 3.50 -12.87
N ARG A 11 11.15 3.95 -14.10
CA ARG A 11 12.33 4.74 -14.45
C ARG A 11 12.09 6.24 -14.33
N PHE A 12 10.93 6.71 -14.76
CA PHE A 12 10.62 8.14 -14.90
C PHE A 12 9.46 8.59 -14.01
N GLY A 13 8.68 7.66 -13.45
CA GLY A 13 7.55 8.02 -12.60
C GLY A 13 7.97 8.68 -11.29
N ASP A 14 7.24 9.75 -10.94
CA ASP A 14 7.42 10.53 -9.75
C ASP A 14 7.32 9.67 -8.50
N TYR A 15 8.21 9.90 -7.53
CA TYR A 15 8.15 9.22 -6.25
C TYR A 15 7.38 10.07 -5.24
N ILE A 16 6.15 9.67 -4.93
CA ILE A 16 5.26 10.43 -4.04
C ILE A 16 5.19 9.71 -2.69
N PRO A 17 5.73 10.27 -1.60
CA PRO A 17 5.57 9.68 -0.27
C PRO A 17 4.11 9.73 0.15
N LEU A 18 3.59 8.63 0.68
CA LEU A 18 2.23 8.55 1.19
C LEU A 18 2.25 8.55 2.72
N ARG A 19 1.37 9.34 3.32
CA ARG A 19 1.31 9.50 4.76
C ARG A 19 0.51 8.36 5.39
N ALA A 20 1.12 7.63 6.32
CA ALA A 20 0.42 6.74 7.22
C ALA A 20 -0.16 7.50 8.42
N VAL A 21 -1.32 7.07 8.91
CA VAL A 21 -1.99 7.61 10.09
C VAL A 21 -2.56 6.49 10.94
N GLY A 22 -2.81 6.79 12.22
CA GLY A 22 -3.44 5.85 13.14
C GLY A 22 -2.44 5.09 14.03
N GLN A 23 -2.90 3.98 14.62
CA GLN A 23 -2.25 3.33 15.77
C GLN A 23 -0.82 2.87 15.49
N ARG A 24 -0.54 2.38 14.27
CA ARG A 24 0.78 1.84 13.88
C ARG A 24 1.39 2.58 12.69
N ALA A 25 1.13 3.88 12.57
CA ALA A 25 1.62 4.71 11.47
C ALA A 25 3.16 4.72 11.36
N ASP A 26 3.88 4.62 12.48
CA ASP A 26 5.35 4.54 12.53
C ASP A 26 5.91 3.17 12.08
N LYS A 27 5.04 2.16 11.95
CA LYS A 27 5.37 0.79 11.56
C LYS A 27 5.14 0.49 10.08
N VAL A 28 4.88 1.52 9.27
CA VAL A 28 4.64 1.34 7.83
C VAL A 28 5.40 2.36 7.01
N ILE A 29 5.81 1.96 5.81
CA ILE A 29 6.29 2.84 4.75
C ILE A 29 5.33 2.71 3.59
N ALA A 30 4.87 3.85 3.06
CA ALA A 30 4.01 3.90 1.91
C ALA A 30 4.50 4.96 0.91
N TYR A 31 4.44 4.63 -0.37
CA TYR A 31 4.73 5.56 -1.45
C TYR A 31 3.96 5.18 -2.71
N ALA A 32 3.83 6.14 -3.62
CA ALA A 32 3.36 5.91 -4.97
C ALA A 32 4.46 6.20 -6.00
N ARG A 33 4.39 5.51 -7.14
CA ARG A 33 5.00 5.95 -8.40
C ARG A 33 3.89 6.38 -9.35
N VAL A 34 4.06 7.52 -10.01
CA VAL A 34 3.07 8.05 -10.97
C VAL A 34 3.76 8.47 -12.25
N ASN A 35 3.24 8.04 -13.40
CA ASN A 35 3.67 8.52 -14.71
C ASN A 35 2.46 8.59 -15.64
N HIS A 36 2.04 9.81 -16.00
CA HIS A 36 0.81 10.03 -16.77
C HIS A 36 -0.40 9.34 -16.11
N ASP A 37 -1.02 8.38 -16.79
CA ASP A 37 -2.19 7.65 -16.30
C ASP A 37 -1.83 6.41 -15.46
N ASP A 38 -0.54 6.03 -15.44
CA ASP A 38 -0.06 4.86 -14.70
C ASP A 38 0.32 5.23 -13.26
N ALA A 39 -0.17 4.42 -12.32
CA ALA A 39 0.16 4.55 -10.91
C ALA A 39 0.48 3.20 -10.27
N LEU A 40 1.48 3.21 -9.39
CA LEU A 40 1.80 2.11 -8.49
C LEU A 40 1.75 2.62 -7.06
N ILE A 41 0.99 1.99 -6.18
CA ILE A 41 1.03 2.23 -4.73
C ILE A 41 1.72 1.06 -4.06
N VAL A 42 2.70 1.33 -3.21
CA VAL A 42 3.41 0.33 -2.43
C VAL A 42 3.27 0.66 -0.96
N VAL A 43 2.84 -0.32 -0.17
CA VAL A 43 2.77 -0.25 1.29
C VAL A 43 3.48 -1.45 1.89
N ALA A 44 4.44 -1.20 2.77
CA ALA A 44 5.23 -2.25 3.41
C ALA A 44 5.45 -1.98 4.91
N PRO A 45 5.41 -3.01 5.76
CA PRO A 45 5.70 -2.91 7.18
C PRO A 45 7.17 -2.65 7.44
N ARG A 46 7.44 -1.94 8.53
CA ARG A 46 8.75 -1.70 9.09
C ARG A 46 8.70 -1.86 10.60
N LEU A 47 9.77 -2.37 11.20
CA LEU A 47 9.91 -2.45 12.66
C LEU A 47 8.80 -3.26 13.37
N VAL A 48 8.19 -4.23 12.68
CA VAL A 48 7.07 -5.03 13.23
C VAL A 48 7.52 -6.30 13.97
N PHE A 49 8.76 -6.75 13.77
CA PHE A 49 9.28 -7.99 14.37
C PHE A 49 9.22 -8.00 15.90
N ALA A 50 9.51 -6.87 16.55
CA ALA A 50 9.47 -6.79 18.02
C ALA A 50 8.05 -6.94 18.59
N GLU A 51 7.01 -6.68 17.78
CA GLU A 51 5.64 -6.92 18.21
C GLU A 51 5.23 -8.37 17.97
N CYS A 52 5.84 -9.07 17.00
CA CYS A 52 5.54 -10.47 16.66
C CYS A 52 5.65 -11.43 17.86
N ASP A 53 6.56 -11.20 18.81
CA ASP A 53 6.75 -12.08 19.99
C ASP A 53 5.54 -12.08 20.96
N GLY A 54 4.61 -11.11 20.86
CA GLY A 54 3.29 -11.15 21.51
C GLY A 54 2.12 -11.34 20.54
N LEU A 55 2.38 -11.33 19.23
CA LEU A 55 1.39 -11.20 18.14
C LEU A 55 1.25 -12.40 17.23
N LEU A 56 2.00 -13.49 17.45
CA LEU A 56 1.76 -14.76 16.74
C LEU A 56 0.31 -15.29 16.93
N SER A 57 -0.47 -14.67 17.83
CA SER A 57 -1.89 -14.93 18.09
C SER A 57 -2.87 -13.95 17.44
N GLN A 58 -2.45 -12.77 16.95
CA GLN A 58 -3.38 -11.78 16.37
C GLN A 58 -3.48 -11.94 14.85
N SER A 59 -4.69 -11.81 14.32
CA SER A 59 -4.91 -11.76 12.87
C SER A 59 -4.26 -10.51 12.26
N HIS A 60 -3.92 -10.57 10.97
CA HIS A 60 -3.45 -9.41 10.21
C HIS A 60 -4.38 -8.20 10.36
N SER A 61 -5.70 -8.42 10.29
CA SER A 61 -6.70 -7.37 10.48
C SER A 61 -6.67 -6.77 11.88
N GLY A 62 -6.45 -7.59 12.92
CA GLY A 62 -6.29 -7.13 14.29
C GLY A 62 -5.03 -6.29 14.47
N PHE A 63 -3.91 -6.73 13.89
CA PHE A 63 -2.65 -6.00 13.97
C PHE A 63 -2.72 -4.63 13.28
N TRP A 64 -3.38 -4.53 12.13
CA TRP A 64 -3.45 -3.26 11.39
C TRP A 64 -4.69 -2.42 11.71
N SER A 65 -5.50 -2.82 12.68
CA SER A 65 -6.71 -2.10 13.07
C SER A 65 -6.40 -0.63 13.39
N GLY A 66 -7.20 0.28 12.83
CA GLY A 66 -7.03 1.72 13.00
C GLY A 66 -5.72 2.27 12.43
N THR A 67 -5.14 1.62 11.41
CA THR A 67 -3.97 2.13 10.66
C THR A 67 -4.32 2.26 9.18
N ASP A 68 -4.16 3.48 8.66
CA ASP A 68 -4.57 3.85 7.30
C ASP A 68 -3.43 4.56 6.56
N ILE A 69 -3.46 4.47 5.23
CA ILE A 69 -2.68 5.33 4.34
C ILE A 69 -3.60 6.40 3.75
N ILE A 70 -3.18 7.67 3.83
CA ILE A 70 -3.86 8.78 3.15
C ILE A 70 -3.56 8.70 1.66
N ILE A 71 -4.61 8.65 0.85
CA ILE A 71 -4.54 8.55 -0.61
C ILE A 71 -4.89 9.91 -1.22
N PRO A 72 -3.92 10.61 -1.85
CA PRO A 72 -4.16 11.86 -2.56
C PRO A 72 -5.25 11.72 -3.64
N GLY A 73 -5.96 12.80 -3.94
CA GLY A 73 -7.06 12.81 -4.92
C GLY A 73 -6.68 12.25 -6.29
N GLN A 74 -5.47 12.53 -6.78
CA GLN A 74 -4.99 11.97 -8.05
C GLN A 74 -4.87 10.43 -8.06
N LEU A 75 -4.78 9.79 -6.88
CA LEU A 75 -4.63 8.33 -6.75
C LEU A 75 -5.92 7.62 -6.33
N ASN A 76 -6.95 8.34 -5.87
CA ASN A 76 -8.23 7.73 -5.48
C ASN A 76 -9.25 7.69 -6.64
N GLN A 77 -8.86 8.17 -7.82
CA GLN A 77 -9.67 8.17 -9.03
C GLN A 77 -9.44 6.94 -9.93
N HIS A 78 -8.46 6.10 -9.60
CA HIS A 78 -8.13 4.91 -10.38
C HIS A 78 -8.63 3.62 -9.72
N ARG A 79 -8.95 2.64 -10.55
CA ARG A 79 -9.08 1.25 -10.09
C ARG A 79 -7.71 0.62 -10.06
N TYR A 80 -7.42 -0.11 -9.00
CA TYR A 80 -6.17 -0.79 -8.81
C TYR A 80 -6.36 -2.30 -8.74
N ARG A 81 -5.29 -2.99 -9.10
CA ARG A 81 -5.10 -4.42 -8.89
C ARG A 81 -3.95 -4.65 -7.96
N ASN A 82 -4.17 -5.43 -6.92
CA ASN A 82 -3.10 -5.98 -6.10
C ASN A 82 -2.31 -6.99 -6.93
N VAL A 83 -1.04 -6.70 -7.20
CA VAL A 83 -0.18 -7.53 -8.06
C VAL A 83 0.11 -8.89 -7.42
N LEU A 84 0.02 -9.00 -6.09
CA LEU A 84 0.32 -10.23 -5.36
C LEU A 84 -0.92 -11.14 -5.23
N THR A 85 -2.10 -10.56 -4.98
CA THR A 85 -3.35 -11.33 -4.74
C THR A 85 -4.30 -11.32 -5.93
N GLN A 86 -4.08 -10.46 -6.92
CA GLN A 86 -4.97 -10.20 -8.07
C GLN A 86 -6.33 -9.58 -7.71
N GLU A 87 -6.57 -9.27 -6.43
CA GLU A 87 -7.75 -8.55 -5.97
C GLU A 87 -7.78 -7.13 -6.57
N ARG A 88 -8.97 -6.65 -6.93
CA ARG A 88 -9.16 -5.30 -7.43
C ARG A 88 -9.89 -4.44 -6.40
N LEU A 89 -9.45 -3.19 -6.26
CA LEU A 89 -10.07 -2.22 -5.37
C LEU A 89 -10.02 -0.82 -5.98
N MET A 90 -10.90 0.05 -5.49
CA MET A 90 -10.85 1.48 -5.75
C MET A 90 -10.64 2.15 -4.39
N PRO A 91 -9.45 2.69 -4.09
CA PRO A 91 -9.19 3.30 -2.81
C PRO A 91 -10.01 4.59 -2.68
N GLY A 92 -10.56 4.84 -1.48
CA GLY A 92 -11.07 6.16 -1.14
C GLY A 92 -9.93 7.11 -0.76
N GLU A 93 -10.24 8.17 -0.01
CA GLU A 93 -9.22 9.07 0.58
C GLU A 93 -8.32 8.38 1.62
N ARG A 94 -8.77 7.23 2.14
CA ARG A 94 -8.04 6.39 3.10
C ARG A 94 -8.04 4.94 2.65
N LEU A 95 -6.89 4.31 2.78
CA LEU A 95 -6.68 2.89 2.54
C LEU A 95 -6.40 2.20 3.88
N SER A 96 -7.38 1.47 4.39
CA SER A 96 -7.28 0.71 5.65
C SER A 96 -6.41 -0.53 5.47
N LEU A 97 -5.33 -0.63 6.24
CA LEU A 97 -4.42 -1.79 6.18
C LEU A 97 -5.04 -3.05 6.80
N ALA A 98 -6.02 -2.89 7.70
CA ALA A 98 -6.75 -3.99 8.30
C ALA A 98 -7.69 -4.71 7.33
N SER A 99 -8.11 -4.02 6.26
CA SER A 99 -9.06 -4.53 5.27
C SER A 99 -8.40 -5.32 4.14
N HIS A 100 -7.07 -5.38 4.11
CA HIS A 100 -6.32 -6.09 3.09
C HIS A 100 -5.57 -7.29 3.66
N GLN A 101 -5.26 -8.25 2.79
CA GLN A 101 -4.48 -9.43 3.15
C GLN A 101 -3.01 -9.27 2.79
N GLY A 102 -2.16 -9.93 3.57
CA GLY A 102 -0.74 -10.06 3.31
C GLY A 102 0.09 -8.91 3.89
N GLY A 103 1.36 -9.21 4.16
CA GLY A 103 2.26 -8.25 4.80
C GLY A 103 2.60 -7.04 3.93
N VAL A 104 2.50 -7.12 2.60
CA VAL A 104 2.87 -6.04 1.68
C VAL A 104 1.73 -5.83 0.69
N LEU A 105 1.39 -4.57 0.42
CA LEU A 105 0.44 -4.20 -0.63
C LEU A 105 1.21 -3.58 -1.80
N VAL A 106 0.97 -4.11 -2.99
CA VAL A 106 1.50 -3.57 -4.25
C VAL A 106 0.33 -3.44 -5.21
N LEU A 107 -0.15 -2.21 -5.40
CA LEU A 107 -1.33 -1.89 -6.19
C LEU A 107 -0.89 -1.22 -7.49
N MET A 108 -1.22 -1.80 -8.63
CA MET A 108 -0.99 -1.19 -9.95
C MET A 108 -2.33 -0.71 -10.50
N SER A 109 -2.40 0.49 -11.07
CA SER A 109 -3.59 0.94 -11.80
C SER A 109 -3.89 -0.03 -12.94
N ASP A 110 -5.19 -0.30 -13.15
CA ASP A 110 -5.65 -1.01 -14.35
C ASP A 110 -5.50 -0.15 -15.61
#